data_AF-A0A527YSW6-F1
#
_entry.id   AF-A0A527YSW6-F1
#
_cell.length_a   1.000
_cell.length_b   1.000
_cell.length_c   1.000
_cell.angle_alpha   90.00
_cell.angle_beta   90.00
_cell.angle_gamma   90.00
#
_symmetry.space_group_name_H-M   'P 1'
#
loop_
_entity.id
_entity.type
_entity.pdbx_description
1 polymer ?
#
loop_
_entity_poly.entity_id
_entity_poly.type
_entity_poly.pdbx_seq_one_letter_code
_entity_poly.pdbx_strand_id
1 'polypeptide(L)'
;MADAIGRRFETPGRWLEKLSAERRKKISQVIADAKSDDGFVDEILFTQFCDKSDIVRKGIELPRSATSAADVFRRAEKLRNAVAHGNDCAWLLPPRKTSQCWS
;
A
#
# COMPACT_ATOMS: atom_id res chain seq x y z
N MET A 1 -7.21 1.65 -5.61
CA MET A 1 -6.16 0.89 -6.33
C MET A 1 -6.54 -0.58 -6.48
N ALA A 2 -7.02 -1.22 -5.40
CA ALA A 2 -7.56 -2.59 -5.45
C ALA A 2 -8.60 -2.77 -6.57
N ASP A 3 -9.59 -1.87 -6.68
CA ASP A 3 -10.62 -1.95 -7.73
C ASP A 3 -10.05 -1.88 -9.15
N ALA A 4 -9.03 -1.05 -9.38
CA ALA A 4 -8.40 -0.93 -10.70
C ALA A 4 -7.64 -2.22 -11.08
N ILE A 5 -7.02 -2.87 -10.09
CA ILE A 5 -6.38 -4.17 -10.27
C ILE A 5 -7.43 -5.25 -10.51
N GLY A 6 -8.52 -5.27 -9.73
CA GLY A 6 -9.63 -6.23 -9.89
C GLY A 6 -10.30 -6.14 -11.27
N ARG A 7 -10.51 -4.93 -11.80
CA ARG A 7 -11.03 -4.73 -13.16
C ARG A 7 -10.05 -5.19 -14.25
N ARG A 8 -8.74 -5.14 -13.99
CA ARG A 8 -7.71 -5.52 -14.96
C ARG A 8 -7.46 -7.02 -15.01
N PHE A 9 -7.59 -7.69 -13.86
CA PHE A 9 -7.33 -9.10 -13.68
C PHE A 9 -8.62 -9.79 -13.25
N GLU A 10 -9.40 -10.22 -14.25
CA GLU A 10 -10.69 -10.89 -14.05
C GLU A 10 -10.59 -12.17 -13.20
N THR A 11 -9.41 -12.83 -13.22
CA THR A 11 -9.12 -13.95 -12.34
C THR A 11 -8.41 -13.47 -11.07
N PRO A 12 -9.00 -13.72 -9.88
CA PRO A 12 -8.31 -13.50 -8.61
C PRO A 12 -6.95 -14.21 -8.59
N GLY A 13 -5.92 -13.54 -8.08
CA GLY A 13 -4.57 -14.10 -7.97
C GLY A 13 -3.69 -14.00 -9.23
N ARG A 14 -4.20 -13.71 -10.43
CA ARG A 14 -3.35 -13.49 -11.63
C ARG A 14 -2.36 -12.33 -11.46
N TRP A 15 -2.72 -11.34 -10.64
CA TRP A 15 -1.84 -10.24 -10.30
C TRP A 15 -0.63 -10.66 -9.44
N LEU A 16 -0.66 -11.82 -8.76
CA LEU A 16 0.47 -12.33 -7.99
C LEU A 16 1.70 -12.62 -8.86
N GLU A 17 1.50 -12.90 -10.15
CA GLU A 17 2.57 -13.11 -11.12
C GLU A 17 3.42 -11.85 -11.35
N LYS A 18 2.86 -10.67 -11.04
CA LYS A 18 3.56 -9.37 -11.19
C LYS A 18 4.46 -9.04 -10.00
N LEU A 19 4.31 -9.79 -8.90
CA LEU A 19 5.15 -9.68 -7.71
C LEU A 19 6.36 -10.62 -7.80
N SER A 20 7.42 -10.29 -7.06
CA SER A 20 8.59 -11.15 -6.90
C SER A 20 8.21 -12.50 -6.27
N ALA A 21 9.01 -13.54 -6.53
CA ALA A 21 8.74 -14.89 -6.03
C ALA A 21 8.64 -14.94 -4.49
N GLU A 22 9.56 -14.24 -3.80
CA GLU A 22 9.55 -14.13 -2.34
C GLU A 22 8.28 -13.48 -1.81
N ARG A 23 7.86 -12.39 -2.47
CA ARG A 23 6.68 -11.63 -2.04
C ARG A 23 5.40 -12.41 -2.28
N ARG A 24 5.31 -13.10 -3.42
CA ARG A 24 4.24 -14.03 -3.75
C ARG A 24 4.10 -15.11 -2.68
N LYS A 25 5.20 -15.77 -2.32
CA LYS A 25 5.21 -16.81 -1.27
C LYS A 25 4.67 -16.27 0.05
N LYS A 26 5.13 -15.07 0.45
CA LYS A 26 4.67 -14.44 1.71
C LYS A 26 3.18 -14.11 1.69
N ILE A 27 2.66 -13.57 0.59
CA ILE A 27 1.24 -13.24 0.46
C ILE A 27 0.39 -14.51 0.40
N SER A 28 0.81 -15.53 -0.33
CA SER A 28 0.11 -16.81 -0.40
C SER A 28 0.02 -17.50 0.98
N GLN A 29 1.06 -17.38 1.81
CA GLN A 29 1.00 -17.90 3.19
C GLN A 29 -0.05 -17.16 4.01
N VAL A 30 -0.03 -15.82 4.00
CA VAL A 30 -1.00 -15.00 4.75
C VAL A 30 -2.44 -15.27 4.28
N ILE A 31 -2.65 -15.48 2.98
CA ILE A 31 -3.96 -15.85 2.43
C ILE A 31 -4.38 -17.24 2.93
N ALA A 32 -3.47 -18.22 2.94
CA ALA A 32 -3.76 -19.56 3.44
C ALA A 32 -4.13 -19.54 4.93
N ASP A 33 -3.39 -18.78 5.74
CA ASP A 33 -3.66 -18.61 7.16
C ASP A 33 -5.04 -17.94 7.37
N ALA A 34 -5.33 -16.85 6.64
CA ALA A 34 -6.60 -16.14 6.74
C ALA A 34 -7.82 -16.96 6.24
N LYS A 35 -7.62 -17.86 5.27
CA LYS A 35 -8.65 -18.81 4.82
C LYS A 35 -8.96 -19.86 5.89
N SER A 36 -8.01 -20.17 6.77
CA SER A 36 -8.22 -21.11 7.88
C SER A 36 -9.06 -20.51 9.02
N ASP A 37 -9.07 -19.18 9.15
CA ASP A 37 -9.69 -18.47 10.28
C ASP A 37 -11.05 -17.81 9.95
N ASP A 38 -11.68 -18.17 8.83
CA ASP A 38 -12.97 -17.63 8.32
C ASP A 38 -13.03 -16.09 8.16
N GLY A 39 -11.86 -15.42 8.22
CA GLY A 39 -11.69 -13.98 8.04
C GLY A 39 -11.38 -13.55 6.61
N PHE A 40 -11.67 -14.42 5.64
CA PHE A 40 -11.26 -14.22 4.25
C PHE A 40 -12.25 -13.32 3.49
N VAL A 41 -11.79 -12.12 3.12
CA VAL A 41 -12.59 -11.15 2.35
C VAL A 41 -12.13 -11.09 0.88
N ASP A 42 -10.90 -10.64 0.64
CA ASP A 42 -10.32 -10.57 -0.71
C ASP A 42 -8.79 -10.66 -0.64
N GLU A 43 -8.18 -11.45 -1.52
CA GLU A 43 -6.74 -11.67 -1.64
C GLU A 43 -5.96 -10.36 -1.80
N ILE A 44 -6.56 -9.36 -2.47
CA ILE A 44 -5.90 -8.07 -2.71
C ILE A 44 -5.75 -7.22 -1.46
N LEU A 45 -6.55 -7.47 -0.42
CA LEU A 45 -6.48 -6.73 0.85
C LEU A 45 -5.23 -7.10 1.65
N PHE A 46 -4.71 -8.31 1.47
CA PHE A 46 -3.47 -8.77 2.10
C PHE A 46 -2.21 -8.17 1.47
N THR A 47 -2.35 -7.37 0.40
CA THR A 47 -1.23 -6.70 -0.26
C THR A 47 -1.02 -5.28 0.29
N GLN A 48 0.25 -4.87 0.38
CA GLN A 48 0.65 -3.54 0.83
C GLN A 48 0.64 -2.53 -0.33
N PHE A 49 0.78 -1.24 -0.01
CA PHE A 49 0.82 -0.18 -1.02
C PHE A 49 1.91 -0.42 -2.08
N CYS A 50 3.12 -0.84 -1.67
CA CYS A 50 4.23 -1.11 -2.59
C CYS A 50 3.89 -2.27 -3.54
N ASP A 51 3.22 -3.32 -3.06
CA ASP A 51 2.77 -4.44 -3.89
C ASP A 51 1.75 -3.97 -4.94
N LYS A 52 0.76 -3.17 -4.52
CA LYS A 52 -0.28 -2.63 -5.41
C LYS A 52 0.32 -1.70 -6.47
N SER A 53 1.29 -0.87 -6.09
CA SER A 53 2.07 -0.03 -7.01
C SER A 53 2.82 -0.87 -8.05
N ASP A 54 3.48 -1.95 -7.61
CA ASP A 54 4.20 -2.86 -8.49
C ASP A 54 3.28 -3.58 -9.47
N ILE A 55 2.13 -4.05 -8.99
CA ILE A 55 1.11 -4.70 -9.82
C ILE A 55 0.59 -3.73 -10.88
N VAL A 56 0.27 -2.49 -10.50
CA VAL A 56 -0.19 -1.46 -11.44
C VAL A 56 0.88 -1.17 -12.49
N ARG A 57 2.12 -0.94 -12.05
CA ARG A 57 3.24 -0.60 -12.96
C ARG A 57 3.56 -1.72 -13.96
N LYS A 58 3.49 -2.98 -13.53
CA LYS A 58 3.86 -4.16 -14.35
C LYS A 58 2.68 -4.81 -15.08
N GLY A 59 1.45 -4.47 -14.68
CA GLY A 59 0.23 -5.16 -15.10
C GLY A 59 -0.74 -4.30 -15.90
N ILE A 60 -0.64 -2.97 -15.77
CA ILE A 60 -1.48 -2.02 -16.48
C ILE A 60 -0.59 -1.29 -17.48
N GLU A 61 -0.91 -1.39 -18.77
CA GLU A 61 -0.31 -0.52 -19.78
C GLU A 61 -0.79 0.90 -19.52
N LEU A 62 0.08 1.68 -18.89
CA LEU A 62 -0.20 3.08 -18.65
C LEU A 62 0.12 3.85 -19.96
N PRO A 63 -0.70 4.84 -20.35
CA PRO A 63 -0.45 5.66 -21.53
C PRO A 63 0.96 6.28 -21.49
N ARG A 64 1.60 6.54 -22.64
CA ARG A 64 2.99 7.06 -22.71
C ARG A 64 3.26 8.36 -21.91
N SER A 65 2.22 9.11 -21.51
CA SER A 65 2.29 10.25 -20.58
C SER A 65 2.39 9.86 -19.08
N ALA A 66 2.43 8.55 -18.79
CA ALA A 66 2.38 7.99 -17.45
C ALA A 66 3.73 7.93 -16.72
N THR A 67 4.77 8.57 -17.26
CA THR A 67 5.91 9.02 -16.43
C THR A 67 5.38 9.72 -15.17
N SER A 68 4.29 10.48 -15.32
CA SER A 68 3.53 11.08 -14.21
C SER A 68 2.96 10.06 -13.20
N ALA A 69 2.41 8.94 -13.63
CA ALA A 69 1.76 7.98 -12.74
C ALA A 69 2.77 7.22 -11.87
N ALA A 70 3.88 6.76 -12.47
CA ALA A 70 4.98 6.17 -11.71
C ALA A 70 5.60 7.18 -10.72
N ASP A 71 5.74 8.44 -11.14
CA ASP A 71 6.21 9.51 -10.27
C ASP A 71 5.23 9.82 -9.14
N VAL A 72 3.92 9.79 -9.40
CA VAL A 72 2.87 9.97 -8.40
C VAL A 72 2.93 8.84 -7.37
N PHE A 73 3.07 7.58 -7.78
CA PHE A 73 3.21 6.47 -6.84
C PHE A 73 4.49 6.58 -6.01
N ARG A 74 5.61 6.98 -6.63
CA ARG A 74 6.87 7.23 -5.91
C ARG A 74 6.76 8.37 -4.90
N ARG A 75 6.06 9.46 -5.26
CA ARG A 75 5.82 10.59 -4.33
C ARG A 75 4.89 10.18 -3.20
N ALA A 76 3.84 9.43 -3.48
CA ALA A 76 2.93 8.89 -2.46
C ALA A 76 3.66 7.94 -1.50
N GLU A 77 4.54 7.07 -2.01
CA GLU A 77 5.38 6.21 -1.18
C GLU A 77 6.33 7.03 -0.30
N LYS A 78 7.02 8.02 -0.86
CA LYS A 78 7.87 8.94 -0.09
C LYS A 78 7.10 9.64 1.01
N LEU A 79 5.91 10.15 0.71
CA LEU A 79 5.07 10.83 1.70
C LEU A 79 4.64 9.87 2.81
N ARG A 80 4.18 8.66 2.46
CA ARG A 80 3.81 7.63 3.45
C ARG A 80 4.98 7.29 4.36
N ASN A 81 6.16 7.09 3.79
CA ASN A 81 7.37 6.77 4.56
C ASN A 81 7.78 7.97 5.43
N ALA A 82 7.67 9.20 4.93
CA ALA A 82 7.94 10.41 5.70
C ALA A 82 6.95 10.60 6.86
N VAL A 83 5.67 10.25 6.70
CA VAL A 83 4.70 10.26 7.80
C VAL A 83 5.01 9.17 8.82
N ALA A 84 5.36 7.95 8.38
CA ALA A 84 5.75 6.87 9.28
C ALA A 84 6.97 7.26 10.13
N HIS A 85 8.02 7.81 9.50
CA HIS A 85 9.22 8.27 10.19
C HIS A 85 9.05 9.61 10.94
N GLY A 86 8.15 10.49 10.50
CA GLY A 86 7.85 11.76 11.18
C GLY A 86 7.02 11.56 12.44
N ASN A 87 6.21 10.51 12.49
CA ASN A 87 5.45 10.13 13.67
C ASN A 87 6.33 9.48 14.76
N ASP A 88 7.50 8.93 14.38
CA ASP A 88 8.52 8.48 15.35
C ASP A 88 9.08 9.66 16.20
N CYS A 89 8.80 10.91 15.83
CA CYS A 89 9.20 12.12 16.57
C CYS A 89 8.06 12.76 17.39
N ALA A 90 6.82 12.24 17.34
CA ALA A 90 5.66 12.90 17.96
C ALA A 90 5.58 12.73 19.48
N TRP A 91 6.35 11.80 20.07
CA TRP A 91 6.37 11.56 21.52
C TRP A 91 7.31 12.48 22.31
N LEU A 92 8.12 13.32 21.62
CA LEU A 92 9.07 14.26 22.24
C LEU A 92 8.59 15.71 22.28
N LEU A 93 7.37 16.02 21.84
CA LEU A 93 6.84 17.37 21.96
C LEU A 93 6.32 17.60 23.39
N PRO A 94 6.94 18.50 24.18
CA PRO A 94 6.39 18.84 25.50
C PRO A 94 4.98 19.42 25.34
N PRO A 95 4.09 19.24 26.34
CA PRO A 95 2.75 19.77 26.28
C PRO A 95 2.80 21.27 26.01
N ARG A 96 2.04 21.72 25.00
CA ARG A 96 1.88 23.15 24.71
C ARG A 96 1.38 23.81 26.00
N LYS A 97 2.19 24.66 26.62
CA LYS A 97 1.72 25.55 27.68
C LYS A 97 0.65 26.45 27.06
N THR A 98 -0.60 26.21 27.42
CA THR A 98 -1.67 27.18 27.21
C THR A 98 -1.37 28.35 28.13
N SER A 99 -0.84 29.43 27.58
CA SER A 99 -0.73 30.71 28.27
C SER A 99 -2.15 31.24 28.51
N GLN A 100 -2.66 31.02 29.72
CA GLN A 100 -3.64 31.90 30.34
C GLN A 100 -2.98 33.27 30.49
N CYS A 101 -3.40 34.24 29.67
CA CYS A 101 -3.25 35.66 30.00
C CYS A 101 -4.63 36.16 30.40
N TRP A 102 -4.81 36.31 31.71
CA TRP A 102 -5.83 37.17 32.31
C TRP A 102 -5.45 38.63 32.04
N SER A 103 -6.41 39.44 31.57
CA SER A 103 -6.61 40.84 31.92
C SER A 103 -8.00 41.26 31.50
#